data_AF-A0A9P5BWD3-F1
#
_entry.id   AF-A0A9P5BWD3-F1
#
_cell.length_a   1.000
_cell.length_b   1.000
_cell.length_c   1.000
_cell.angle_alpha   90.00
_cell.angle_beta   90.00
_cell.angle_gamma   90.00
#
_symmetry.space_group_name_H-M   'P 1'
#
loop_
_entity.id
_entity.type
_entity.pdbx_description
1 polymer ?
#
loop_
_entity_poly.entity_id
_entity_poly.type
_entity_poly.pdbx_seq_one_letter_code
_entity_poly.pdbx_strand_id
1 'polypeptide(L)'
;MFSTDSNTYNNAATNKSEKAVFLDIVNYINTPKQWSIFNDCQNGAAAALPTDSHDTRREPFKPGVTRWNSYHNCFKRGVELKYAINSYASFHIQETEHAAEIAAANNNKPPTVPSWMLSVLEPLKSATDRLQSRSKAGTHGALYEVIPVFKSIIAKLNTRILLFSVVDYEPSEAPEDHIAINVRAARKKAAIYINKLLKVPVYYAATALHPQYKHYFKQFWVDKPALLHNTHLGFEHLWSTYKLADAAATTTLGSSSGRATSSFDDAINSVLDQDTGVAENKYSSWLAEPVWTADQYKFRCTAIEY
;
A
#
# COMPACT_ATOMS: atom_id res chain seq x y z
N MET A 1 18.95 -6.01 32.53
CA MET A 1 19.92 -5.06 31.94
C MET A 1 19.46 -4.81 30.50
N PHE A 2 18.40 -4.02 30.34
CA PHE A 2 17.84 -3.66 29.04
C PHE A 2 18.06 -2.16 28.87
N SER A 3 19.06 -1.81 28.07
CA SER A 3 19.31 -0.43 27.66
C SER A 3 18.22 -0.07 26.66
N THR A 4 17.33 0.84 27.06
CA THR A 4 16.35 1.46 26.18
C THR A 4 17.07 2.41 25.24
N ASP A 5 17.17 2.03 23.97
CA ASP A 5 17.55 2.93 22.87
C ASP A 5 16.42 3.94 22.65
N SER A 6 16.42 5.00 23.45
CA SER A 6 15.58 6.19 23.27
C SER A 6 16.13 7.16 22.21
N ASN A 7 17.20 6.80 21.51
CA ASN A 7 17.97 7.72 20.66
C ASN A 7 17.74 7.58 19.15
N THR A 8 16.89 6.66 18.70
CA THR A 8 16.72 6.41 17.25
C THR A 8 15.63 7.27 16.62
N TYR A 9 14.73 7.87 17.41
CA TYR A 9 13.64 8.71 16.89
C TYR A 9 14.00 10.20 16.72
N ASN A 10 15.14 10.66 17.24
CA ASN A 10 15.55 12.07 17.15
C ASN A 10 16.50 12.39 15.97
N ASN A 11 17.01 11.39 15.25
CA ASN A 11 18.00 11.59 14.19
C ASN A 11 17.46 11.58 12.75
N ALA A 12 16.14 11.41 12.55
CA ALA A 12 15.53 11.48 11.22
C ALA A 12 15.16 12.91 10.79
N ALA A 13 15.17 13.87 11.71
CA ALA A 13 14.75 15.25 11.44
C ALA A 13 15.89 16.18 10.98
N THR A 14 17.16 15.75 11.06
CA THR A 14 18.30 16.68 11.06
C THR A 14 19.11 16.79 9.76
N ASN A 15 18.69 16.18 8.64
CA ASN A 15 19.40 16.37 7.36
C ASN A 15 18.47 16.42 6.15
N LYS A 16 17.42 17.26 6.20
CA LYS A 16 16.66 17.56 4.99
C LYS A 16 17.48 18.55 4.15
N SER A 17 17.79 18.19 2.91
CA SER A 17 18.54 19.08 2.02
C SER A 17 17.75 20.37 1.77
N GLU A 18 18.46 21.49 1.61
CA GLU A 18 17.86 22.82 1.37
C GLU A 18 16.84 22.80 0.21
N LYS A 19 17.15 22.05 -0.85
CA LYS A 19 16.25 21.81 -1.99
C LYS A 19 14.93 21.16 -1.58
N ALA A 20 14.98 20.14 -0.72
CA ALA A 20 13.79 19.44 -0.27
C ALA A 20 12.92 20.36 0.61
N VAL A 21 13.55 21.12 1.51
CA VAL A 21 12.86 22.12 2.36
C VAL A 21 12.15 23.18 1.51
N PHE A 22 12.84 23.74 0.51
CA PHE A 22 12.25 24.71 -0.42
C PHE A 22 11.01 24.14 -1.13
N LEU A 23 11.10 22.92 -1.67
CA LEU A 23 9.99 22.29 -2.37
C LEU A 23 8.79 22.03 -1.44
N ASP A 24 9.03 21.66 -0.18
CA ASP A 24 7.95 21.48 0.78
C ASP A 24 7.22 22.79 1.07
N ILE A 25 7.96 23.88 1.29
CA ILE A 25 7.40 25.20 1.54
C ILE A 25 6.51 25.63 0.37
N VAL A 26 7.03 25.51 -0.87
CA VAL A 26 6.27 25.85 -2.08
C VAL A 26 5.03 24.99 -2.24
N ASN A 27 5.11 23.71 -1.89
CA ASN A 27 3.96 22.79 -1.94
C ASN A 27 2.92 23.10 -0.86
N TYR A 28 3.36 23.49 0.33
CA TYR A 28 2.53 23.81 1.48
C TYR A 28 1.68 25.07 1.28
N ILE A 29 2.12 26.02 0.44
CA ILE A 29 1.32 27.18 0.02
C ILE A 29 0.23 26.71 -0.96
N ASN A 30 -0.84 26.11 -0.45
CA ASN A 30 -1.90 25.48 -1.25
C ASN A 30 -3.32 25.93 -0.88
N THR A 31 -3.50 26.59 0.27
CA THR A 31 -4.81 27.09 0.72
C THR A 31 -4.87 28.62 0.63
N PRO A 32 -6.07 29.21 0.48
CA PRO A 32 -6.24 30.67 0.46
C PRO A 32 -5.61 31.37 1.68
N LYS A 33 -5.67 30.74 2.86
CA LYS A 33 -5.04 31.25 4.08
C LYS A 33 -3.52 31.36 3.93
N GLN A 34 -2.87 30.30 3.44
CA GLN A 34 -1.41 30.29 3.25
C GLN A 34 -0.97 31.29 2.17
N TRP A 35 -1.78 31.46 1.12
CA TRP A 35 -1.55 32.49 0.12
C TRP A 35 -1.60 33.91 0.70
N SER A 36 -2.55 34.19 1.59
CA SER A 36 -2.63 35.49 2.27
C SER A 36 -1.37 35.77 3.09
N ILE A 37 -0.95 34.82 3.93
CA ILE A 37 0.26 34.96 4.77
C ILE A 37 1.49 35.16 3.88
N PHE A 38 1.62 34.38 2.81
CA PHE A 38 2.74 34.52 1.87
C PHE A 38 2.74 35.89 1.17
N ASN A 39 1.58 36.45 0.84
CA ASN A 39 1.47 37.79 0.28
C ASN A 39 1.90 38.88 1.28
N ASP A 40 1.58 38.71 2.56
CA ASP A 40 2.04 39.61 3.62
C ASP A 40 3.57 39.56 3.78
N CYS A 41 4.17 38.36 3.71
CA CYS A 41 5.62 38.18 3.66
C CYS A 41 6.24 38.85 2.43
N GLN A 42 5.61 38.77 1.25
CA GLN A 42 6.07 39.47 0.04
C GLN A 42 5.99 41.00 0.22
N ASN A 43 4.95 41.52 0.84
CA ASN A 43 4.81 42.96 1.14
C ASN A 43 5.93 43.44 2.09
N GLY A 44 6.21 42.67 3.15
CA GLY A 44 7.29 42.97 4.08
C GLY A 44 8.68 42.92 3.42
N ALA A 45 8.91 41.92 2.56
CA ALA A 45 10.16 41.79 1.81
C ALA A 45 10.35 42.92 0.78
N ALA A 46 9.28 43.38 0.13
CA ALA A 46 9.32 44.50 -0.81
C ALA A 46 9.60 45.84 -0.11
N ALA A 47 9.03 46.06 1.08
CA ALA A 47 9.27 47.27 1.88
C ALA A 47 10.71 47.39 2.39
N ALA A 48 11.44 46.27 2.47
CA ALA A 48 12.84 46.23 2.89
C ALA A 48 13.85 46.49 1.75
N LEU A 49 13.39 46.67 0.50
CA LEU A 49 14.24 46.93 -0.66
C LEU A 49 14.11 48.40 -1.14
N PRO A 50 15.20 49.06 -1.59
CA PRO A 50 15.14 50.42 -2.11
C PRO A 50 14.23 50.54 -3.34
N THR A 51 13.44 51.61 -3.35
CA THR A 51 12.32 51.90 -4.27
C THR A 51 12.78 52.04 -5.72
N ASP A 52 12.64 50.98 -6.53
CA ASP A 52 12.50 51.11 -8.00
C ASP A 52 11.99 49.85 -8.74
N SER A 53 11.25 48.97 -8.07
CA SER A 53 10.60 47.83 -8.75
C SER A 53 9.10 47.79 -8.49
N HIS A 54 8.38 48.59 -9.29
CA HIS A 54 6.94 48.48 -9.40
C HIS A 54 6.58 47.09 -9.95
N ASP A 55 5.79 46.36 -9.15
CA ASP A 55 5.16 45.06 -9.40
C ASP A 55 6.08 43.81 -9.35
N THR A 56 6.49 43.45 -8.12
CA THR A 56 7.26 42.24 -7.81
C THR A 56 6.44 41.13 -7.15
N ARG A 57 5.10 41.24 -7.11
CA ARG A 57 4.24 40.16 -6.61
C ARG A 57 4.27 39.00 -7.59
N ARG A 58 4.79 37.86 -7.16
CA ARG A 58 4.90 36.67 -8.01
C ARG A 58 4.40 35.47 -7.25
N GLU A 59 3.53 34.70 -7.89
CA GLU A 59 3.07 33.43 -7.33
C GLU A 59 4.24 32.42 -7.29
N PRO A 60 4.43 31.66 -6.19
CA PRO A 60 5.31 30.50 -6.19
C PRO A 60 4.93 29.53 -7.30
N PHE A 61 5.91 29.15 -8.12
CA PHE A 61 5.70 28.24 -9.24
C PHE A 61 5.88 26.80 -8.75
N LYS A 62 4.82 25.99 -8.80
CA LYS A 62 4.87 24.58 -8.39
C LYS A 62 5.38 23.70 -9.54
N PRO A 63 6.41 22.86 -9.32
CA PRO A 63 6.90 21.99 -10.38
C PRO A 63 5.90 20.84 -10.61
N GLY A 64 5.67 20.50 -11.88
CA GLY A 64 4.93 19.31 -12.25
C GLY A 64 5.84 18.07 -12.20
N VAL A 65 5.30 16.93 -11.78
CA VAL A 65 6.06 15.68 -11.57
C VAL A 65 6.76 15.18 -12.85
N THR A 66 6.30 15.57 -14.03
CA THR A 66 6.63 14.89 -15.30
C THR A 66 7.62 15.64 -16.22
N ARG A 67 8.04 16.88 -15.95
CA ARG A 67 8.89 17.65 -16.88
C ARG A 67 9.94 18.53 -16.19
N TRP A 68 11.21 18.41 -16.59
CA TRP A 68 12.36 19.14 -16.01
C TRP A 68 12.26 20.66 -16.11
N ASN A 69 11.64 21.20 -17.17
CA ASN A 69 11.45 22.64 -17.34
C ASN A 69 10.61 23.26 -16.22
N SER A 70 9.67 22.50 -15.65
CA SER A 70 8.85 23.00 -14.54
C SER A 70 9.67 23.17 -13.25
N TYR A 71 10.66 22.31 -13.02
CA TYR A 71 11.61 22.46 -11.91
C TYR A 71 12.56 23.64 -12.11
N HIS A 72 13.06 23.83 -13.33
CA HIS A 72 13.87 25.01 -13.66
C HIS A 72 13.11 26.31 -13.37
N ASN A 73 11.85 26.41 -13.83
CA ASN A 73 11.01 27.58 -13.58
C ASN A 73 10.66 27.74 -12.10
N CYS A 74 10.42 26.64 -11.38
CA CYS A 74 10.22 26.63 -9.94
C CYS A 74 11.42 27.23 -9.20
N PHE A 75 12.64 26.78 -9.50
CA PHE A 75 13.85 27.28 -8.84
C PHE A 75 14.16 28.72 -9.22
N LYS A 76 13.98 29.09 -10.49
CA LYS A 76 14.11 30.49 -10.92
C LYS A 76 13.17 31.40 -10.11
N ARG A 77 11.89 31.01 -9.96
CA ARG A 77 10.91 31.73 -9.15
C ARG A 77 11.27 31.72 -7.66
N GLY A 78 11.85 30.62 -7.16
CA GLY A 78 12.34 30.51 -5.80
C GLY A 78 13.44 31.51 -5.47
N VAL A 79 14.40 31.70 -6.37
CA VAL A 79 15.47 32.70 -6.23
C VAL A 79 14.90 34.12 -6.22
N GLU A 80 13.92 34.40 -7.09
CA GLU A 80 13.21 35.69 -7.13
C GLU A 80 12.48 35.98 -5.81
N LEU A 81 11.87 34.95 -5.19
CA LEU A 81 11.06 35.06 -3.97
C LEU A 81 11.82 34.74 -2.68
N LYS A 82 13.15 34.64 -2.71
CA LYS A 82 13.96 34.11 -1.59
C LYS A 82 13.65 34.77 -0.23
N TYR A 83 13.49 36.10 -0.20
CA TYR A 83 13.23 36.84 1.03
C TYR A 83 11.82 36.58 1.57
N ALA A 84 10.83 36.51 0.68
CA ALA A 84 9.46 36.18 1.05
C ALA A 84 9.34 34.74 1.56
N ILE A 85 10.04 33.79 0.92
CA ILE A 85 10.07 32.38 1.33
C ILE A 85 10.74 32.21 2.69
N ASN A 86 11.87 32.89 2.93
CA ASN A 86 12.54 32.87 4.23
C ASN A 86 11.66 33.50 5.32
N SER A 87 11.04 34.66 5.05
CA SER A 87 10.10 35.30 5.99
C SER A 87 8.90 34.41 6.30
N TYR A 88 8.35 33.73 5.30
CA TYR A 88 7.25 32.77 5.47
C TYR A 88 7.68 31.56 6.29
N ALA A 89 8.89 31.03 6.07
CA ALA A 89 9.44 29.95 6.88
C ALA A 89 9.61 30.39 8.35
N SER A 90 10.18 31.58 8.58
CA SER A 90 10.34 32.14 9.93
C SER A 90 9.00 32.37 10.63
N PHE A 91 7.97 32.82 9.92
CA PHE A 91 6.62 32.97 10.47
C PHE A 91 6.08 31.66 11.04
N HIS A 92 6.15 30.56 10.27
CA HIS A 92 5.67 29.25 10.71
C HIS A 92 6.52 28.65 11.84
N ILE A 93 7.83 28.90 11.83
CA ILE A 93 8.73 28.51 12.94
C ILE A 93 8.28 29.22 14.22
N GLN A 94 8.11 30.55 14.19
CA GLN A 94 7.69 31.34 15.34
C GLN A 94 6.28 30.97 15.82
N GLU A 95 5.33 30.72 14.91
CA GLU A 95 3.98 30.27 15.28
C GLU A 95 4.04 28.93 16.01
N THR A 96 4.88 28.00 15.55
CA THR A 96 5.06 26.69 16.18
C THR A 96 5.74 26.80 17.55
N GLU A 97 6.79 27.63 17.66
CA GLU A 97 7.48 27.92 18.91
C GLU A 97 6.52 28.55 19.92
N HIS A 98 5.75 29.56 19.52
CA HIS A 98 4.78 30.22 20.38
C HIS A 98 3.66 29.27 20.84
N ALA A 99 3.16 28.41 19.94
CA ALA A 99 2.19 27.38 20.30
C ALA A 99 2.78 26.37 21.32
N ALA A 100 4.06 26.02 21.19
CA ALA A 100 4.76 25.16 22.13
C ALA A 100 4.97 25.83 23.50
N GLU A 101 5.30 27.14 23.52
CA GLU A 101 5.40 27.93 24.75
C GLU A 101 4.06 28.03 25.48
N ILE A 102 2.95 28.30 24.76
CA ILE A 102 1.60 28.31 25.34
C ILE A 102 1.23 26.94 25.89
N ALA A 103 1.56 25.85 25.18
CA ALA A 103 1.31 24.50 25.65
C ALA A 103 2.10 24.19 26.93
N ALA A 104 3.38 24.60 27.00
CA ALA A 104 4.22 24.44 28.17
C ALA A 104 3.71 25.27 29.37
N ALA A 105 3.33 26.53 29.14
CA ALA A 105 2.79 27.41 30.17
C ALA A 105 1.48 26.88 30.77
N ASN A 106 0.65 26.23 29.95
CA ASN A 106 -0.60 25.61 30.39
C ASN A 106 -0.41 24.20 31.01
N ASN A 107 0.84 23.73 31.15
CA ASN A 107 1.15 22.34 31.53
C ASN A 107 0.38 21.29 30.70
N ASN A 108 0.11 21.61 29.43
CA ASN A 108 -0.53 20.68 28.52
C ASN A 108 0.44 19.51 28.32
N LYS A 109 -0.02 18.29 28.61
CA LYS A 109 0.75 17.09 28.28
C LYS A 109 0.98 17.07 26.76
N PRO A 110 2.18 16.67 26.29
CA PRO A 110 2.38 16.48 24.85
C PRO A 110 1.31 15.51 24.34
N PRO A 111 0.79 15.72 23.11
CA PRO A 111 -0.26 14.88 22.55
C PRO A 111 0.23 13.43 22.55
N THR A 112 -0.25 12.67 23.52
CA THR A 112 0.08 11.26 23.68
C THR A 112 -0.97 10.50 22.92
N VAL A 113 -0.59 9.88 21.80
CA VAL A 113 -1.51 9.04 21.03
C VAL A 113 -1.93 7.88 21.91
N PRO A 114 -3.23 7.72 22.24
CA PRO A 114 -3.67 6.62 23.07
C PRO A 114 -3.32 5.28 22.43
N SER A 115 -2.84 4.33 23.22
CA SER A 115 -2.42 2.99 22.75
C SER A 115 -3.55 2.27 21.98
N TRP A 116 -4.81 2.51 22.37
CA TRP A 116 -5.97 1.94 21.69
C TRP A 116 -6.07 2.39 20.23
N MET A 117 -5.70 3.63 19.89
CA MET A 117 -5.78 4.16 18.52
C MET A 117 -4.81 3.42 17.59
N LEU A 118 -3.59 3.17 18.06
CA LEU A 118 -2.61 2.35 17.33
C LEU A 118 -3.08 0.90 17.20
N SER A 119 -3.68 0.34 18.25
CA SER A 119 -4.16 -1.05 18.25
C SER A 119 -5.28 -1.34 17.25
N VAL A 120 -6.08 -0.32 16.90
CA VAL A 120 -7.16 -0.39 15.90
C VAL A 120 -6.59 -0.39 14.49
N LEU A 121 -5.52 0.36 14.26
CA LEU A 121 -4.88 0.51 12.95
C LEU A 121 -3.84 -0.57 12.64
N GLU A 122 -3.27 -1.23 13.66
CA GLU A 122 -2.27 -2.31 13.49
C GLU A 122 -2.68 -3.38 12.47
N PRO A 123 -3.92 -3.93 12.47
CA PRO A 123 -4.34 -4.92 11.49
C PRO A 123 -4.24 -4.42 10.04
N LEU A 124 -4.57 -3.14 9.82
CA LEU A 124 -4.55 -2.53 8.50
C LEU A 124 -3.12 -2.23 8.06
N LYS A 125 -2.27 -1.76 8.99
CA LYS A 125 -0.85 -1.55 8.74
C LYS A 125 -0.17 -2.86 8.37
N SER A 126 -0.32 -3.91 9.17
CA SER A 126 0.32 -5.21 8.91
C SER A 126 -0.17 -5.83 7.60
N ALA A 127 -1.46 -5.67 7.25
CA ALA A 127 -1.99 -6.08 5.96
C ALA A 127 -1.38 -5.29 4.78
N THR A 128 -1.23 -3.98 4.94
CA THR A 128 -0.63 -3.11 3.93
C THR A 128 0.84 -3.45 3.72
N ASP A 129 1.61 -3.59 4.80
CA ASP A 129 3.02 -3.97 4.76
C ASP A 129 3.18 -5.35 4.10
N ARG A 130 2.26 -6.30 4.38
CA ARG A 130 2.25 -7.62 3.73
C ARG A 130 1.98 -7.55 2.22
N LEU A 131 0.98 -6.77 1.80
CA LEU A 131 0.56 -6.69 0.40
C LEU A 131 1.47 -5.79 -0.45
N GLN A 132 2.07 -4.77 0.14
CA GLN A 132 2.99 -3.85 -0.54
C GLN A 132 4.44 -4.35 -0.55
N SER A 133 4.76 -5.39 0.24
CA SER A 133 6.10 -5.93 0.35
C SER A 133 6.67 -6.26 -1.04
N ARG A 134 7.60 -5.43 -1.51
CA ARG A 134 8.49 -5.76 -2.63
C ARG A 134 9.57 -6.71 -2.11
N SER A 135 9.17 -7.92 -1.74
CA SER A 135 10.13 -8.89 -1.22
C SER A 135 11.15 -9.21 -2.33
N LYS A 136 12.44 -9.01 -2.07
CA LYS A 136 13.53 -9.45 -2.96
C LYS A 136 13.47 -10.97 -3.25
N ALA A 137 12.79 -11.72 -2.37
CA ALA A 137 12.60 -13.16 -2.45
C ALA A 137 11.24 -13.62 -3.00
N GLY A 138 10.39 -12.72 -3.54
CA GLY A 138 9.10 -13.08 -4.17
C GLY A 138 8.08 -13.80 -3.25
N THR A 139 8.31 -13.81 -1.94
CA THR A 139 7.53 -14.61 -0.96
C THR A 139 6.22 -13.97 -0.54
N HIS A 140 6.07 -12.66 -0.71
CA HIS A 140 4.96 -11.88 -0.16
C HIS A 140 4.43 -10.84 -1.16
N GLY A 141 3.16 -10.43 -0.99
CA GLY A 141 2.57 -9.36 -1.80
C GLY A 141 2.02 -9.81 -3.15
N ALA A 142 1.99 -11.12 -3.38
CA ALA A 142 1.43 -11.69 -4.58
C ALA A 142 -0.11 -11.80 -4.52
N LEU A 143 -0.71 -11.88 -5.70
CA LEU A 143 -2.16 -11.92 -5.89
C LEU A 143 -2.86 -13.01 -5.06
N TYR A 144 -2.18 -14.13 -4.82
CA TYR A 144 -2.70 -15.27 -4.07
C TYR A 144 -2.93 -14.99 -2.57
N GLU A 145 -2.26 -13.97 -2.00
CA GLU A 145 -2.40 -13.59 -0.57
C GLU A 145 -3.52 -12.59 -0.31
N VAL A 146 -4.05 -11.96 -1.36
CA VAL A 146 -5.03 -10.87 -1.23
C VAL A 146 -6.28 -11.36 -0.49
N ILE A 147 -6.89 -12.46 -0.96
CA ILE A 147 -8.10 -13.01 -0.31
C ILE A 147 -7.80 -13.42 1.15
N PRO A 148 -6.71 -14.16 1.44
CA PRO A 148 -6.37 -14.49 2.81
C PRO A 148 -6.15 -13.32 3.75
N VAL A 149 -5.42 -12.30 3.30
CA VAL A 149 -5.12 -11.09 4.09
C VAL A 149 -6.41 -10.34 4.41
N PHE A 150 -7.31 -10.16 3.44
CA PHE A 150 -8.56 -9.44 3.67
C PHE A 150 -9.46 -10.09 4.72
N LYS A 151 -9.51 -11.42 4.80
CA LYS A 151 -10.26 -12.05 5.90
C LYS A 151 -9.52 -11.99 7.22
N SER A 152 -8.19 -12.10 7.23
CA SER A 152 -7.42 -11.89 8.46
C SER A 152 -7.74 -10.52 9.05
N ILE A 153 -7.86 -9.48 8.21
CA ILE A 153 -8.35 -8.15 8.61
C ILE A 153 -9.76 -8.24 9.21
N ILE A 154 -10.72 -8.90 8.55
CA ILE A 154 -12.09 -9.04 9.08
C ILE A 154 -12.11 -9.75 10.43
N ALA A 155 -11.33 -10.83 10.59
CA ALA A 155 -11.24 -11.57 11.84
C ALA A 155 -10.67 -10.69 12.95
N LYS A 156 -9.55 -9.99 12.70
CA LYS A 156 -8.96 -9.03 13.64
C LYS A 156 -9.94 -7.91 14.00
N LEU A 157 -10.67 -7.35 13.04
CA LEU A 157 -11.69 -6.33 13.29
C LEU A 157 -12.85 -6.86 14.12
N ASN A 158 -13.32 -8.09 13.90
CA ASN A 158 -14.35 -8.72 14.73
C ASN A 158 -13.89 -8.87 16.19
N THR A 159 -12.65 -9.33 16.41
CA THR A 159 -12.07 -9.39 17.76
C THR A 159 -12.04 -8.03 18.44
N ARG A 160 -11.70 -6.97 17.70
CA ARG A 160 -11.71 -5.59 18.21
C ARG A 160 -13.12 -5.10 18.54
N ILE A 161 -14.13 -5.42 17.73
CA ILE A 161 -15.53 -5.08 18.03
C ILE A 161 -15.97 -5.70 19.36
N LEU A 162 -15.61 -6.96 19.63
CA LEU A 162 -15.93 -7.62 20.89
C LEU A 162 -15.23 -6.94 22.07
N LEU A 163 -13.94 -6.60 21.93
CA LEU A 163 -13.20 -5.88 22.96
C LEU A 163 -13.87 -4.55 23.31
N PHE A 164 -14.22 -3.73 22.31
CA PHE A 164 -14.86 -2.44 22.57
C PHE A 164 -16.31 -2.55 23.03
N SER A 165 -16.99 -3.68 22.84
CA SER A 165 -18.36 -3.86 23.34
C SER A 165 -18.46 -4.05 24.86
N VAL A 166 -17.32 -4.31 25.52
CA VAL A 166 -17.23 -4.58 26.98
C VAL A 166 -16.50 -3.45 27.72
N VAL A 167 -16.07 -2.40 27.01
CA VAL A 167 -15.34 -1.28 27.60
C VAL A 167 -16.29 -0.35 28.35
N ASP A 168 -15.88 0.01 29.57
CA ASP A 168 -16.47 1.13 30.30
C ASP A 168 -15.91 2.45 29.74
N TYR A 169 -16.82 3.33 29.31
CA TYR A 169 -16.51 4.58 28.61
C TYR A 169 -16.41 5.79 29.54
N GLU A 170 -16.64 5.61 30.85
CA GLU A 170 -16.56 6.68 31.84
C GLU A 170 -15.14 7.24 32.09
N PRO A 171 -14.05 6.44 32.06
CA PRO A 171 -12.70 6.96 32.28
C PRO A 171 -12.19 7.86 31.15
N SER A 172 -11.45 8.93 31.47
CA SER A 172 -10.82 9.83 30.47
C SER A 172 -9.81 9.15 29.53
N GLU A 173 -9.30 7.97 29.89
CA GLU A 173 -8.37 7.16 29.07
C GLU A 173 -9.09 6.11 28.21
N ALA A 174 -10.42 6.02 28.33
CA ALA A 174 -11.22 5.08 27.58
C ALA A 174 -11.20 5.43 26.07
N PRO A 175 -11.31 4.43 25.19
CA PRO A 175 -11.59 4.63 23.78
C PRO A 175 -12.83 5.50 23.58
N GLU A 176 -12.84 6.30 22.51
CA GLU A 176 -14.03 7.08 22.17
C GLU A 176 -15.26 6.17 21.99
N ASP A 177 -16.40 6.60 22.49
CA ASP A 177 -17.69 5.89 22.44
C ASP A 177 -18.06 5.37 21.03
N HIS A 178 -17.75 6.15 20.00
CA HIS A 178 -18.05 5.86 18.62
C HIS A 178 -17.01 4.93 17.94
N ILE A 179 -15.94 4.52 18.64
CA ILE A 179 -14.92 3.62 18.07
C ILE A 179 -15.52 2.29 17.63
N ALA A 180 -16.45 1.73 18.41
CA ALA A 180 -17.09 0.46 18.09
C ALA A 180 -17.90 0.57 16.79
N ILE A 181 -18.55 1.72 16.55
CA ILE A 181 -19.28 2.02 15.32
C ILE A 181 -18.31 2.11 14.13
N ASN A 182 -17.19 2.82 14.30
CA ASN A 182 -16.17 2.98 13.28
C ASN A 182 -15.53 1.63 12.88
N VAL A 183 -15.21 0.78 13.86
CA VAL A 183 -14.65 -0.56 13.60
C VAL A 183 -15.68 -1.46 12.88
N ARG A 184 -16.97 -1.37 13.25
CA ARG A 184 -18.06 -2.06 12.51
C ARG A 184 -18.16 -1.57 11.06
N ALA A 185 -18.03 -0.26 10.83
CA ALA A 185 -18.03 0.31 9.49
C ALA A 185 -16.82 -0.18 8.67
N ALA A 186 -15.62 -0.21 9.27
CA ALA A 186 -14.42 -0.77 8.64
C ALA A 186 -14.60 -2.24 8.28
N ARG A 187 -15.16 -3.05 9.20
CA ARG A 187 -15.46 -4.47 8.95
C ARG A 187 -16.47 -4.66 7.81
N LYS A 188 -17.54 -3.86 7.78
CA LYS A 188 -18.53 -3.86 6.69
C LYS A 188 -17.86 -3.52 5.35
N LYS A 189 -16.99 -2.51 5.34
CA LYS A 189 -16.22 -2.10 4.16
C LYS A 189 -15.31 -3.23 3.68
N ALA A 190 -14.54 -3.87 4.57
CA ALA A 190 -13.69 -5.01 4.22
C ALA A 190 -14.50 -6.18 3.61
N ALA A 191 -15.67 -6.49 4.16
CA ALA A 191 -16.57 -7.52 3.60
C ALA A 191 -17.07 -7.17 2.19
N ILE A 192 -17.38 -5.90 1.92
CA ILE A 192 -17.76 -5.43 0.58
C ILE A 192 -16.60 -5.63 -0.41
N TYR A 193 -15.37 -5.30 -0.02
CA TYR A 193 -14.20 -5.51 -0.89
C TYR A 193 -13.96 -6.98 -1.20
N ILE A 194 -14.08 -7.86 -0.20
CA ILE A 194 -14.00 -9.31 -0.42
C ILE A 194 -15.02 -9.78 -1.47
N ASN A 195 -16.28 -9.33 -1.37
CA ASN A 195 -17.30 -9.68 -2.36
C ASN A 195 -16.96 -9.17 -3.77
N LYS A 196 -16.26 -8.04 -3.89
CA LYS A 196 -15.77 -7.53 -5.18
C LYS A 196 -14.62 -8.38 -5.72
N LEU A 197 -13.66 -8.74 -4.87
CA LEU A 197 -12.51 -9.57 -5.24
C LEU A 197 -12.97 -10.93 -5.77
N LEU A 198 -13.99 -11.53 -5.14
CA LEU A 198 -14.57 -12.80 -5.59
C LEU A 198 -15.33 -12.74 -6.92
N LYS A 199 -15.74 -11.56 -7.39
CA LYS A 199 -16.33 -11.41 -8.72
C LYS A 199 -15.27 -11.40 -9.82
N VAL A 200 -14.00 -11.19 -9.45
CA VAL A 200 -12.89 -11.17 -10.38
C VAL A 200 -12.17 -12.53 -10.29
N PRO A 201 -12.27 -13.39 -11.32
CA PRO A 201 -11.82 -14.78 -11.24
C PRO A 201 -10.31 -14.91 -11.00
N VAL A 202 -9.53 -13.89 -11.36
CA VAL A 202 -8.07 -13.85 -11.25
C VAL A 202 -7.59 -13.96 -9.79
N TYR A 203 -8.25 -13.31 -8.84
CA TYR A 203 -7.87 -13.43 -7.41
C TYR A 203 -8.19 -14.83 -6.86
N TYR A 204 -9.34 -15.40 -7.26
CA TYR A 204 -9.71 -16.75 -6.87
C TYR A 204 -8.74 -17.78 -7.45
N ALA A 205 -8.44 -17.67 -8.75
CA ALA A 205 -7.50 -18.53 -9.45
C ALA A 205 -6.13 -18.53 -8.77
N ALA A 206 -5.60 -17.34 -8.46
CA ALA A 206 -4.30 -17.20 -7.81
C ALA A 206 -4.24 -17.91 -6.45
N THR A 207 -5.27 -17.76 -5.62
CA THR A 207 -5.32 -18.44 -4.32
C THR A 207 -5.55 -19.96 -4.48
N ALA A 208 -6.41 -20.40 -5.41
CA ALA A 208 -6.75 -21.80 -5.61
C ALA A 208 -5.61 -22.63 -6.23
N LEU A 209 -4.79 -22.01 -7.08
CA LEU A 209 -3.63 -22.61 -7.72
C LEU A 209 -2.36 -22.52 -6.85
N HIS A 210 -2.43 -21.88 -5.68
CA HIS A 210 -1.28 -21.78 -4.79
C HIS A 210 -1.10 -23.10 -3.98
N PRO A 211 0.10 -23.72 -3.98
CA PRO A 211 0.33 -25.03 -3.35
C PRO A 211 -0.07 -25.11 -1.87
N GLN A 212 0.11 -24.01 -1.14
CA GLN A 212 -0.29 -23.94 0.28
C GLN A 212 -1.76 -23.58 0.49
N TYR A 213 -2.37 -22.87 -0.46
CA TYR A 213 -3.74 -22.32 -0.30
C TYR A 213 -4.78 -23.06 -1.15
N LYS A 214 -4.43 -24.15 -1.83
CA LYS A 214 -5.35 -24.92 -2.70
C LYS A 214 -6.58 -25.49 -2.00
N HIS A 215 -6.56 -25.64 -0.68
CA HIS A 215 -7.74 -26.04 0.12
C HIS A 215 -8.35 -24.90 0.95
N TYR A 216 -7.83 -23.69 0.80
CA TYR A 216 -8.25 -22.52 1.56
C TYR A 216 -9.77 -22.30 1.47
N PHE A 217 -10.29 -22.33 0.25
CA PHE A 217 -11.71 -22.09 -0.02
C PHE A 217 -12.65 -23.15 0.57
N LYS A 218 -12.18 -24.39 0.80
CA LYS A 218 -12.98 -25.45 1.45
C LYS A 218 -13.26 -25.13 2.93
N GLN A 219 -12.34 -24.47 3.61
CA GLN A 219 -12.45 -24.17 5.05
C GLN A 219 -13.04 -22.79 5.34
N PHE A 220 -12.88 -21.84 4.41
CA PHE A 220 -12.99 -20.42 4.72
C PHE A 220 -14.38 -19.81 4.55
N TRP A 221 -15.28 -20.55 3.89
CA TRP A 221 -16.56 -20.03 3.43
C TRP A 221 -17.72 -21.02 3.53
N VAL A 222 -17.72 -21.83 4.59
CA VAL A 222 -18.85 -22.69 4.95
C VAL A 222 -20.16 -21.89 5.05
N ASP A 223 -20.08 -20.60 5.39
CA ASP A 223 -21.21 -19.68 5.58
C ASP A 223 -21.80 -19.09 4.28
N LYS A 224 -21.13 -19.19 3.11
CA LYS A 224 -21.65 -18.65 1.83
C LYS A 224 -21.36 -19.56 0.62
N PRO A 225 -21.93 -20.76 0.57
CA PRO A 225 -21.65 -21.74 -0.48
C PRO A 225 -22.04 -21.24 -1.88
N ALA A 226 -23.15 -20.50 -2.03
CA ALA A 226 -23.61 -20.00 -3.32
C ALA A 226 -22.64 -18.98 -3.97
N LEU A 227 -22.06 -18.08 -3.15
CA LEU A 227 -21.09 -17.10 -3.64
C LEU A 227 -19.81 -17.80 -4.11
N LEU A 228 -19.34 -18.78 -3.32
CA LEU A 228 -18.15 -19.55 -3.66
C LEU A 228 -18.35 -20.37 -4.93
N HIS A 229 -19.52 -20.98 -5.10
CA HIS A 229 -19.86 -21.73 -6.30
C HIS A 229 -19.79 -20.84 -7.55
N ASN A 230 -20.42 -19.66 -7.52
CA ASN A 230 -20.37 -18.72 -8.66
C ASN A 230 -18.95 -18.27 -8.99
N THR A 231 -18.13 -18.00 -7.97
CA THR A 231 -16.72 -17.66 -8.19
C THR A 231 -15.93 -18.83 -8.78
N HIS A 232 -16.16 -20.06 -8.29
CA HIS A 232 -15.53 -21.25 -8.82
C HIS A 232 -15.90 -21.50 -10.30
N LEU A 233 -17.18 -21.30 -10.66
CA LEU A 233 -17.61 -21.34 -12.07
C LEU A 233 -16.87 -20.30 -12.93
N GLY A 234 -16.71 -19.08 -12.42
CA GLY A 234 -15.93 -18.03 -13.10
C GLY A 234 -14.46 -18.42 -13.28
N PHE A 235 -13.88 -19.14 -12.32
CA PHE A 235 -12.55 -19.73 -12.44
C PHE A 235 -12.49 -20.84 -13.49
N GLU A 236 -13.44 -21.79 -13.49
CA GLU A 236 -13.49 -22.86 -14.50
C GLU A 236 -13.62 -22.28 -15.93
N HIS A 237 -14.41 -21.21 -16.11
CA HIS A 237 -14.47 -20.50 -17.37
C HIS A 237 -13.12 -19.89 -17.77
N LEU A 238 -12.46 -19.16 -16.86
CA LEU A 238 -11.12 -18.61 -17.07
C LEU A 238 -10.10 -19.71 -17.42
N TRP A 239 -10.15 -20.83 -16.71
CA TRP A 239 -9.29 -21.99 -16.90
C TRP A 239 -9.51 -22.67 -18.25
N SER A 240 -10.76 -22.75 -18.71
CA SER A 240 -11.08 -23.28 -20.04
C SER A 240 -10.54 -22.40 -21.16
N THR A 241 -10.55 -21.08 -21.00
CA THR A 241 -9.96 -20.14 -21.98
C THR A 241 -8.45 -20.34 -22.07
N TYR A 242 -7.78 -20.56 -20.93
CA TYR A 242 -6.36 -20.89 -20.90
C TYR A 242 -6.06 -22.20 -21.64
N LYS A 243 -6.82 -23.27 -21.39
CA LYS A 243 -6.65 -24.56 -22.09
C LYS A 243 -6.80 -24.44 -23.61
N LEU A 244 -7.76 -23.63 -24.07
CA LEU A 244 -7.96 -23.39 -25.50
C LEU A 244 -6.79 -22.60 -26.12
N ALA A 245 -6.26 -21.61 -25.41
CA ALA A 245 -5.10 -20.84 -25.84
C ALA A 245 -3.82 -21.70 -25.91
N ASP A 246 -3.63 -22.58 -24.94
CA ASP A 246 -2.52 -23.54 -24.88
C ASP A 246 -2.59 -24.52 -26.08
N ALA A 247 -3.75 -25.14 -26.29
CA ALA A 247 -3.97 -26.03 -27.43
C ALA A 247 -3.78 -25.34 -28.79
N ALA A 248 -4.20 -24.07 -28.91
CA ALA A 248 -3.99 -23.27 -30.12
C ALA A 248 -2.51 -22.95 -30.34
N ALA A 249 -1.76 -22.61 -29.29
CA ALA A 249 -0.32 -22.37 -29.35
C ALA A 249 0.45 -23.62 -29.78
N THR A 250 0.12 -24.79 -29.22
CA THR A 250 0.69 -26.09 -29.62
C THR A 250 0.40 -26.41 -31.09
N THR A 251 -0.81 -26.10 -31.57
CA THR A 251 -1.20 -26.34 -32.97
C THR A 251 -0.44 -25.44 -33.95
N THR A 252 -0.17 -24.18 -33.59
CA THR A 252 0.58 -23.24 -34.45
C THR A 252 2.08 -23.50 -34.52
N LEU A 253 2.69 -24.14 -33.51
CA LEU A 253 4.11 -24.54 -33.56
C LEU A 253 4.36 -25.78 -34.45
N GLY A 254 3.31 -26.51 -34.85
CA GLY A 254 3.41 -27.69 -35.72
C GLY A 254 3.67 -27.41 -37.21
N SER A 255 3.81 -26.15 -37.64
CA SER A 255 3.99 -25.81 -39.07
C SER A 255 5.03 -24.71 -39.35
N SER A 256 6.13 -24.65 -38.58
CA SER A 256 7.33 -23.92 -38.99
C SER A 256 8.49 -24.88 -39.22
N SER A 257 8.66 -25.25 -40.50
CA SER A 257 9.85 -25.92 -41.02
C SER A 257 11.14 -25.21 -40.61
N GLY A 258 12.02 -25.95 -39.93
CA GLY A 258 13.47 -25.78 -40.01
C GLY A 258 14.06 -24.56 -39.30
N ARG A 259 14.16 -24.62 -37.97
CA ARG A 259 15.26 -23.94 -37.27
C ARG A 259 15.62 -24.75 -36.03
N ALA A 260 16.88 -25.19 -35.95
CA ALA A 260 17.41 -25.91 -34.80
C ALA A 260 17.15 -25.11 -33.53
N THR A 261 16.20 -25.58 -32.72
CA THR A 261 15.91 -25.05 -31.40
C THR A 261 16.56 -25.95 -30.37
N SER A 262 16.82 -25.37 -29.21
CA SER A 262 17.80 -25.85 -28.25
C SER A 262 17.37 -27.18 -27.62
N SER A 263 18.34 -27.97 -27.15
CA SER A 263 18.16 -29.24 -26.42
C SER A 263 17.14 -29.20 -25.27
N PHE A 264 16.74 -28.01 -24.81
CA PHE A 264 15.73 -27.81 -23.77
C PHE A 264 14.30 -27.75 -24.32
N ASP A 265 14.08 -27.22 -25.52
CA ASP A 265 12.75 -27.11 -26.13
C ASP A 265 12.23 -28.51 -26.51
N ASP A 266 13.10 -29.37 -27.05
CA ASP A 266 12.79 -30.78 -27.33
C ASP A 266 12.53 -31.59 -26.05
N ALA A 267 13.23 -31.27 -24.95
CA ALA A 267 13.00 -31.92 -23.65
C ALA A 267 11.67 -31.49 -23.02
N ILE A 268 11.30 -30.22 -23.15
CA ILE A 268 10.01 -29.68 -22.68
C ILE A 268 8.86 -30.27 -23.51
N ASN A 269 9.01 -30.32 -24.84
CA ASN A 269 7.99 -30.90 -25.72
C ASN A 269 7.81 -32.41 -25.51
N SER A 270 8.90 -33.16 -25.26
CA SER A 270 8.84 -34.59 -24.91
C SER A 270 8.11 -34.87 -23.59
N VAL A 271 8.23 -33.98 -22.59
CA VAL A 271 7.48 -34.08 -21.33
C VAL A 271 6.00 -33.74 -21.54
N LEU A 272 5.68 -32.81 -22.44
CA LEU A 272 4.30 -32.44 -22.77
C LEU A 272 3.59 -33.51 -23.62
N ASP A 273 4.30 -34.23 -24.50
CA ASP A 273 3.76 -35.29 -25.36
C ASP A 273 3.47 -36.61 -24.62
N GLN A 274 4.05 -36.82 -23.44
CA GLN A 274 3.74 -38.01 -22.61
C GLN A 274 2.38 -37.93 -21.90
N ASP A 275 1.70 -36.78 -21.91
CA ASP A 275 0.40 -36.57 -21.26
C ASP A 275 -0.78 -36.95 -22.21
N THR A 276 -0.69 -38.11 -22.87
CA THR A 276 -1.76 -38.70 -23.70
C THR A 276 -2.75 -39.56 -22.91
N GLY A 277 -2.73 -39.46 -21.58
CA GLY A 277 -3.74 -40.05 -20.71
C GLY A 277 -4.99 -39.18 -20.66
N VAL A 278 -6.14 -39.78 -20.95
CA VAL A 278 -7.53 -39.34 -20.72
C VAL A 278 -7.66 -37.99 -20.03
N ALA A 279 -8.46 -37.08 -20.60
CA ALA A 279 -8.83 -35.73 -20.15
C ALA A 279 -9.30 -35.62 -18.68
N GLU A 280 -8.48 -36.03 -17.73
CA GLU A 280 -8.61 -35.75 -16.32
C GLU A 280 -8.31 -34.27 -16.16
N ASN A 281 -9.21 -33.56 -15.50
CA ASN A 281 -9.04 -32.13 -15.30
C ASN A 281 -7.71 -31.92 -14.56
N LYS A 282 -6.70 -31.31 -15.21
CA LYS A 282 -5.40 -30.95 -14.58
C LYS A 282 -5.59 -30.27 -13.20
N TYR A 283 -6.69 -29.55 -13.02
CA TYR A 283 -7.07 -28.97 -11.72
C TYR A 283 -7.51 -30.01 -10.67
N SER A 284 -8.24 -31.06 -11.04
CA SER A 284 -8.58 -32.19 -10.15
C SER A 284 -7.34 -32.97 -9.73
N SER A 285 -6.39 -33.20 -10.64
CA SER A 285 -5.10 -33.82 -10.32
C SER A 285 -4.27 -32.94 -9.35
N TRP A 286 -4.19 -31.63 -9.62
CA TRP A 286 -3.60 -30.64 -8.73
C TRP A 286 -4.19 -30.65 -7.30
N LEU A 287 -5.51 -30.83 -7.19
CA LEU A 287 -6.20 -30.94 -5.90
C LEU A 287 -5.88 -32.25 -5.16
N ALA A 288 -5.51 -33.32 -5.86
CA ALA A 288 -5.17 -34.62 -5.28
C ALA A 288 -3.72 -34.68 -4.75
N GLU A 289 -2.83 -33.81 -5.24
CA GLU A 289 -1.46 -33.69 -4.71
C GLU A 289 -1.44 -33.31 -3.22
N PRO A 290 -0.36 -33.60 -2.48
CA PRO A 290 -0.22 -33.15 -1.09
C PRO A 290 -0.15 -31.62 -0.96
N VAL A 291 -0.66 -31.08 0.15
CA VAL A 291 -0.54 -29.65 0.49
C VAL A 291 0.88 -29.35 0.94
N TRP A 292 1.44 -28.25 0.43
CA TRP A 292 2.80 -27.84 0.82
C TRP A 292 2.78 -27.15 2.18
N THR A 293 3.75 -27.47 3.03
CA THR A 293 3.99 -26.76 4.29
C THR A 293 4.61 -25.38 4.05
N ALA A 294 4.57 -24.53 5.08
CA ALA A 294 5.21 -23.20 5.07
C ALA A 294 6.69 -23.28 4.68
N ASP A 295 7.39 -24.27 5.21
CA ASP A 295 8.83 -24.43 5.05
C ASP A 295 9.20 -25.06 3.70
N GLN A 296 8.41 -26.03 3.22
CA GLN A 296 8.59 -26.62 1.88
C GLN A 296 8.49 -25.57 0.76
N TYR A 297 7.56 -24.63 0.86
CA TYR A 297 7.43 -23.54 -0.11
C TYR A 297 8.60 -22.57 -0.04
N LYS A 298 8.99 -22.15 1.17
CA LYS A 298 10.12 -21.22 1.37
C LYS A 298 11.43 -21.81 0.85
N PHE A 299 11.67 -23.11 1.06
CA PHE A 299 12.89 -23.80 0.64
C PHE A 299 12.97 -24.05 -0.87
N ARG A 300 11.85 -24.32 -1.55
CA ARG A 300 11.82 -24.53 -3.01
C ARG A 300 11.70 -23.24 -3.83
N CYS A 301 11.27 -22.12 -3.24
CA CYS A 301 11.30 -20.81 -3.89
C CYS A 301 12.70 -20.15 -3.88
N THR A 302 13.64 -20.64 -3.07
CA THR A 302 15.06 -20.31 -3.16
C THR A 302 15.79 -21.27 -4.09
N ALA A 303 15.51 -21.21 -5.39
CA ALA A 303 16.35 -21.79 -6.44
C ALA A 303 15.94 -21.27 -7.83
N ILE A 304 16.26 -20.00 -8.09
CA ILE A 304 16.82 -19.59 -9.39
C ILE A 304 17.99 -18.67 -9.03
N GLU A 305 19.13 -19.27 -8.72
CA GLU A 305 20.40 -18.55 -8.71
C GLU A 305 20.94 -18.54 -10.15
N TYR A 306 20.89 -17.33 -10.73
CA TYR A 306 21.44 -16.85 -12.01
C TYR A 306 20.93 -17.47 -13.31
#